data_AF-A0A848FUK2-F1
#
_entry.id   AF-A0A848FUK2-F1
#
_cell.length_a   1.000
_cell.length_b   1.000
_cell.length_c   1.000
_cell.angle_alpha   90.00
_cell.angle_beta   90.00
_cell.angle_gamma   90.00
#
_symmetry.space_group_name_H-M   'P 1'
#
loop_
_entity.id
_entity.type
_entity.pdbx_description
1 polymer ?
#
loop_
_entity_poly.entity_id
_entity_poly.type
_entity_poly.pdbx_seq_one_letter_code
_entity_poly.pdbx_strand_id
1 'polypeptide(L)'
;MRQVKVFCILAALLLIAAGAHSQDYMSSNPKMCKLLGDTLNSKLMLVTFQPGEKTTAHTHPVHVIYALNSGTLRVAHVNGKTETLHIKAGQSATFAPEPAHVTTNVGKTPLKLILLEISQ
;
A
#
# COMPACT_ATOMS: atom_id res chain seq x y z
N MET A 1 2.15 5.28 -47.86
CA MET A 1 2.75 4.32 -46.90
C MET A 1 3.44 4.96 -45.68
N ARG A 2 3.77 6.27 -45.67
CA ARG A 2 4.40 6.95 -44.53
C ARG A 2 3.39 7.56 -43.54
N GLN A 3 2.19 7.94 -43.99
CA GLN A 3 1.14 8.55 -43.16
C GLN A 3 0.31 7.55 -42.33
N VAL A 4 0.15 6.31 -42.79
CA VAL A 4 -0.57 5.25 -42.04
C VAL A 4 0.19 4.83 -40.77
N LYS A 5 1.52 4.90 -40.79
CA LYS A 5 2.37 4.57 -39.63
C LYS A 5 2.28 5.60 -38.51
N VAL A 6 1.99 6.87 -38.83
CA VAL A 6 1.90 7.95 -37.83
C VAL A 6 0.62 7.85 -37.01
N PHE A 7 -0.50 7.43 -37.63
CA PHE A 7 -1.78 7.27 -36.94
C PHE A 7 -1.80 6.10 -35.95
N CYS A 8 -1.06 5.02 -36.25
CA CYS A 8 -0.93 3.87 -35.35
C CYS A 8 -0.08 4.16 -34.09
N ILE A 9 0.87 5.10 -34.17
CA ILE A 9 1.71 5.47 -33.01
C ILE A 9 0.94 6.36 -32.03
N LEU A 10 0.00 7.19 -32.51
CA LEU A 10 -0.81 8.04 -31.64
C LEU A 10 -1.87 7.25 -30.84
N ALA A 11 -2.42 6.17 -31.42
CA ALA A 11 -3.38 5.29 -30.72
C ALA A 11 -2.73 4.43 -29.61
N ALA A 12 -1.45 4.07 -29.77
CA ALA A 12 -0.71 3.31 -28.76
C ALA A 12 -0.35 4.14 -27.52
N LEU A 13 -0.23 5.47 -27.65
CA LEU A 13 0.05 6.39 -26.54
C LEU A 13 -1.19 6.70 -25.69
N LEU A 14 -2.41 6.50 -26.21
CA LEU A 14 -3.66 6.72 -25.48
C LEU A 14 -4.09 5.53 -24.60
N LEU A 15 -3.47 4.36 -24.74
CA LEU A 15 -3.80 3.16 -23.95
C LEU A 15 -3.00 3.01 -22.65
N ILE A 16 -2.00 3.84 -22.40
CA ILE A 16 -1.21 3.80 -21.14
C ILE A 16 -1.90 4.59 -20.01
N ALA A 17 -2.95 5.36 -20.31
CA ALA A 17 -3.70 6.14 -19.31
C ALA A 17 -4.82 5.35 -18.61
N ALA A 18 -5.03 4.08 -18.96
CA ALA A 18 -6.09 3.27 -18.38
C ALA A 18 -5.69 2.70 -17.01
N GLY A 19 -5.96 3.49 -15.97
CA GLY A 19 -6.30 2.98 -14.64
C GLY A 19 -5.13 2.49 -13.80
N ALA A 20 -4.33 3.42 -13.26
CA ALA A 20 -3.75 3.21 -11.93
C ALA A 20 -4.88 3.27 -10.89
N HIS A 21 -5.81 2.31 -10.92
CA HIS A 21 -6.69 2.07 -9.79
C HIS A 21 -5.77 1.76 -8.61
N SER A 22 -5.95 2.48 -7.51
CA SER A 22 -5.27 2.16 -6.25
C SER A 22 -5.41 0.67 -6.00
N GLN A 23 -4.27 -0.03 -5.91
CA GLN A 23 -4.28 -1.46 -5.62
C GLN A 23 -4.81 -1.61 -4.20
N ASP A 24 -6.04 -2.10 -4.06
CA ASP A 24 -6.64 -2.40 -2.78
C ASP A 24 -5.68 -3.26 -1.95
N TYR A 25 -5.21 -2.70 -0.83
CA TYR A 25 -4.24 -3.36 0.05
C TYR A 25 -4.75 -4.73 0.49
N MET A 26 -6.04 -4.81 0.81
CA MET A 26 -6.66 -6.04 1.28
C MET A 26 -6.67 -7.13 0.19
N SER A 27 -6.95 -6.77 -1.05
CA SER A 27 -6.97 -7.72 -2.17
C SER A 27 -5.58 -8.28 -2.47
N SER A 28 -4.53 -7.48 -2.28
CA SER A 28 -3.14 -7.88 -2.54
C SER A 28 -2.47 -8.58 -1.33
N ASN A 29 -2.99 -8.40 -0.12
CA ASN A 29 -2.48 -8.99 1.13
C ASN A 29 -3.60 -9.59 2.01
N PRO A 30 -4.48 -10.46 1.47
CA PRO A 30 -5.73 -10.84 2.14
C PRO A 30 -5.52 -11.61 3.44
N LYS A 31 -4.44 -12.39 3.56
CA LYS A 31 -4.11 -13.15 4.77
C LYS A 31 -3.67 -12.26 5.94
N MET A 32 -3.18 -11.07 5.64
CA MET A 32 -2.71 -10.10 6.64
C MET A 32 -3.84 -9.22 7.16
N CYS A 33 -4.99 -9.20 6.48
CA CYS A 33 -6.05 -8.25 6.69
C CYS A 33 -7.31 -8.89 7.30
N LYS A 34 -7.83 -8.26 8.34
CA LYS A 34 -9.21 -8.46 8.79
C LYS A 34 -9.99 -7.17 8.54
N LEU A 35 -11.00 -7.22 7.69
CA LEU A 35 -11.90 -6.10 7.46
C LEU A 35 -12.69 -5.79 8.74
N LEU A 36 -12.71 -4.52 9.13
CA LEU A 36 -13.46 -4.01 10.28
C LEU A 36 -14.63 -3.11 9.85
N GLY A 37 -14.50 -2.44 8.70
CA GLY A 37 -15.56 -1.64 8.10
C GLY A 37 -15.21 -1.24 6.67
N ASP A 38 -16.22 -1.12 5.82
CA ASP A 38 -16.11 -0.68 4.42
C ASP A 38 -17.33 0.21 4.11
N THR A 39 -17.15 1.51 4.29
CA THR A 39 -18.21 2.51 4.10
C THR A 39 -17.61 3.89 3.92
N LEU A 40 -18.41 4.86 3.42
CA LEU A 40 -17.98 6.26 3.26
C LEU A 40 -16.67 6.40 2.46
N ASN A 41 -16.53 5.63 1.38
CA ASN A 41 -15.32 5.56 0.55
C ASN A 41 -14.05 5.27 1.36
N SER A 42 -14.19 4.55 2.46
CA SER A 42 -13.08 4.25 3.36
C SER A 42 -13.10 2.79 3.77
N LYS A 43 -11.91 2.18 3.85
CA LYS A 43 -11.73 0.81 4.31
C LYS A 43 -10.93 0.79 5.60
N LEU A 44 -11.56 0.31 6.67
CA LEU A 44 -10.96 0.13 7.98
C LEU A 44 -10.59 -1.34 8.17
N MET A 45 -9.31 -1.61 8.44
CA MET A 45 -8.77 -2.96 8.54
C MET A 45 -7.87 -3.09 9.76
N LEU A 46 -7.90 -4.27 10.38
CA LEU A 46 -6.81 -4.74 11.23
C LEU A 46 -5.80 -5.47 10.33
N VAL A 47 -4.60 -4.92 10.24
CA VAL A 47 -3.47 -5.51 9.53
C VAL A 47 -2.53 -6.15 10.54
N THR A 48 -2.21 -7.43 10.35
CA THR A 48 -1.24 -8.16 11.18
C THR A 48 -0.06 -8.60 10.33
N PHE A 49 1.14 -8.20 10.75
CA PHE A 49 2.40 -8.70 10.19
C PHE A 49 3.02 -9.69 11.17
N GLN A 50 3.11 -10.96 10.79
CA GLN A 50 3.93 -11.93 11.52
C GLN A 50 5.42 -11.61 11.39
N PRO A 51 6.29 -12.06 12.32
CA PRO A 51 7.74 -11.92 12.17
C PRO A 51 8.23 -12.45 10.82
N GLY A 52 8.96 -11.63 10.07
CA GLY A 52 9.46 -11.97 8.73
C GLY A 52 8.43 -11.86 7.60
N GLU A 53 7.15 -11.62 7.91
CA GLU A 53 6.11 -11.47 6.89
C GLU A 53 6.33 -10.20 6.07
N LYS A 54 6.08 -10.33 4.77
CA LYS A 54 6.35 -9.34 3.75
C LYS A 54 5.11 -9.16 2.88
N THR A 55 4.71 -7.92 2.63
CA THR A 55 3.60 -7.63 1.71
C THR A 55 4.00 -7.94 0.26
N THR A 56 3.00 -8.09 -0.60
CA THR A 56 3.17 -7.84 -2.03
C THR A 56 3.48 -6.37 -2.28
N ALA A 57 4.00 -6.03 -3.47
CA ALA A 57 4.16 -4.63 -3.86
C ALA A 57 2.77 -4.02 -4.04
N HIS A 58 2.51 -2.90 -3.37
CA HIS A 58 1.23 -2.23 -3.37
C HIS A 58 1.42 -0.72 -3.18
N THR A 59 0.35 0.03 -3.39
CA THR A 59 0.23 1.47 -3.16
C THR A 59 -0.85 1.73 -2.12
N HIS A 60 -0.83 2.90 -1.48
CA HIS A 60 -1.93 3.35 -0.63
C HIS A 60 -2.51 4.68 -1.15
N PRO A 61 -3.83 4.92 -1.03
CA PRO A 61 -4.38 6.26 -1.11
C PRO A 61 -4.01 7.07 0.14
N VAL A 62 -4.70 8.18 0.41
CA VAL A 62 -4.60 8.83 1.73
C VAL A 62 -4.97 7.80 2.79
N HIS A 63 -4.12 7.64 3.80
CA HIS A 63 -4.36 6.62 4.81
C HIS A 63 -3.84 7.03 6.18
N VAL A 64 -4.41 6.39 7.20
CA VAL A 64 -4.05 6.54 8.60
C VAL A 64 -3.67 5.19 9.15
N ILE A 65 -2.58 5.15 9.92
CA ILE A 65 -2.24 3.98 10.73
C ILE A 65 -2.40 4.30 12.21
N TYR A 66 -2.79 3.30 13.00
CA TYR A 66 -2.69 3.31 14.45
C TYR A 66 -2.11 1.98 14.94
N ALA A 67 -1.02 2.03 15.70
CA ALA A 67 -0.33 0.85 16.16
C ALA A 67 -0.93 0.30 17.45
N LEU A 68 -1.42 -0.94 17.42
CA LEU A 68 -1.94 -1.61 18.61
C LEU A 68 -0.83 -2.12 19.53
N ASN A 69 0.37 -2.34 18.98
CA ASN A 69 1.57 -2.73 19.71
C ASN A 69 2.83 -2.20 19.03
N SER A 70 3.98 -2.32 19.73
CA SER A 70 5.28 -1.91 19.18
C SER A 70 5.85 -2.96 18.22
N GLY A 71 6.63 -2.52 17.24
CA GLY A 71 7.32 -3.40 16.30
C GLY A 71 8.27 -2.65 15.37
N THR A 72 8.94 -3.39 14.48
CA THR A 72 9.89 -2.82 13.53
C THR A 72 9.53 -3.26 12.11
N LEU A 73 9.25 -2.30 11.26
CA LEU A 73 9.00 -2.52 9.84
C LEU A 73 10.19 -2.04 9.01
N ARG A 74 10.49 -2.74 7.92
CA ARG A 74 11.36 -2.25 6.86
C ARG A 74 10.51 -2.02 5.61
N VAL A 75 10.58 -0.81 5.07
CA VAL A 75 9.84 -0.39 3.87
C VAL A 75 10.83 -0.20 2.73
N ALA A 76 10.60 -0.88 1.61
CA ALA A 76 11.37 -0.77 0.38
C ALA A 76 10.51 -0.15 -0.71
N HIS A 77 10.88 1.06 -1.14
CA HIS A 77 10.15 1.85 -2.12
C HIS A 77 10.64 1.55 -3.55
N VAL A 78 9.78 1.73 -4.55
CA VAL A 78 10.15 1.52 -5.98
C VAL A 78 11.30 2.40 -6.48
N ASN A 79 11.57 3.53 -5.82
CA ASN A 79 12.71 4.39 -6.13
C ASN A 79 14.06 3.84 -5.60
N GLY A 80 14.06 2.66 -4.98
CA GLY A 80 15.25 2.03 -4.39
C GLY A 80 15.53 2.46 -2.95
N LYS A 81 14.83 3.47 -2.41
CA LYS A 81 14.98 3.88 -1.01
C LYS A 81 14.44 2.77 -0.11
N THR A 82 15.20 2.46 0.94
CA THR A 82 14.75 1.59 2.03
C THR A 82 14.83 2.35 3.34
N GLU A 83 13.85 2.17 4.20
CA GLU A 83 13.83 2.75 5.53
C GLU A 83 13.35 1.75 6.58
N THR A 84 13.78 1.93 7.83
CA THR A 84 13.38 1.12 8.97
C THR A 84 12.54 1.97 9.91
N LEU A 85 11.29 1.58 10.09
CA LEU A 85 10.33 2.24 10.96
C LEU A 85 10.28 1.51 12.31
N HIS A 86 10.57 2.26 13.37
CA HIS A 86 10.41 1.81 14.75
C HIS A 86 9.06 2.30 15.27
N ILE A 87 8.08 1.41 15.29
CA ILE A 87 6.70 1.74 15.64
C ILE A 87 6.50 1.47 17.14
N LYS A 88 5.96 2.46 17.85
CA LYS A 88 5.58 2.34 19.27
C LYS A 88 4.08 2.03 19.40
N ALA A 89 3.70 1.25 20.41
CA ALA A 89 2.30 1.07 20.76
C ALA A 89 1.60 2.42 20.98
N GLY A 90 0.41 2.59 20.41
CA GLY A 90 -0.36 3.84 20.44
C GLY A 90 0.10 4.90 19.45
N GLN A 91 1.16 4.67 18.69
CA GLN A 91 1.60 5.60 17.65
C GLN A 91 0.59 5.65 16.50
N SER A 92 0.28 6.86 16.04
CA SER A 92 -0.49 7.10 14.83
C SER A 92 0.25 8.01 13.87
N ALA A 93 -0.06 7.87 12.58
CA ALA A 93 0.43 8.74 11.53
C ALA A 93 -0.60 8.79 10.40
N THR A 94 -0.67 9.95 9.74
CA THR A 94 -1.46 10.15 8.53
C THR A 94 -0.50 10.37 7.37
N PHE A 95 -0.80 9.75 6.24
CA PHE A 95 0.04 9.76 5.07
C PHE A 95 -0.75 10.26 3.85
N ALA A 96 -0.06 11.01 2.99
CA ALA A 96 -0.53 11.27 1.64
C ALA A 96 -0.52 9.96 0.81
N PRO A 97 -1.10 9.93 -0.40
CA PRO A 97 -0.97 8.77 -1.28
C PRO A 97 0.49 8.41 -1.52
N GLU A 98 0.81 7.13 -1.37
CA GLU A 98 2.20 6.65 -1.44
C GLU A 98 2.45 5.87 -2.73
N PRO A 99 3.63 6.07 -3.36
CA PRO A 99 4.10 5.21 -4.43
C PRO A 99 4.22 3.76 -3.99
N ALA A 100 4.37 2.87 -4.97
CA ALA A 100 4.44 1.46 -4.70
C ALA A 100 5.63 1.11 -3.78
N HIS A 101 5.38 0.27 -2.79
CA HIS A 101 6.39 -0.18 -1.86
C HIS A 101 6.10 -1.59 -1.36
N VAL A 102 7.09 -2.16 -0.69
CA VAL A 102 6.97 -3.43 0.01
C VAL A 102 7.39 -3.26 1.45
N THR A 103 6.55 -3.76 2.36
CA THR A 103 6.75 -3.65 3.81
C THR A 103 7.02 -5.02 4.40
N THR A 104 8.04 -5.14 5.24
CA THR A 104 8.42 -6.38 5.93
C THR A 104 8.49 -6.14 7.43
N ASN A 105 7.90 -7.03 8.24
CA ASN A 105 8.17 -7.03 9.68
C ASN A 105 9.53 -7.68 9.95
N VAL A 106 10.51 -6.85 10.32
CA VAL A 106 11.88 -7.28 10.63
C VAL A 106 12.10 -7.47 12.14
N GLY A 107 11.06 -7.27 12.94
CA GLY A 107 11.06 -7.57 14.37
C GLY A 107 10.85 -9.06 14.68
N LYS A 108 10.81 -9.37 15.98
CA LYS A 108 10.64 -10.74 16.50
C LYS A 108 9.22 -11.07 16.96
N THR A 109 8.32 -10.08 16.96
CA THR A 109 6.94 -10.23 17.44
C THR A 109 5.95 -9.82 16.35
N PRO A 110 4.72 -10.35 16.37
CA PRO A 110 3.67 -9.87 15.46
C PRO A 110 3.43 -8.38 15.69
N LEU A 111 3.29 -7.61 14.60
CA LEU A 111 2.88 -6.21 14.64
C LEU A 111 1.44 -6.10 14.16
N LYS A 112 0.60 -5.39 14.91
CA LYS A 112 -0.82 -5.16 14.61
C LYS A 112 -1.07 -3.67 14.43
N LEU A 113 -1.60 -3.31 13.26
CA LEU A 113 -1.96 -1.95 12.90
C LEU A 113 -3.44 -1.90 12.58
N ILE A 114 -4.12 -0.85 13.03
CA ILE A 114 -5.34 -0.40 12.37
C ILE A 114 -4.89 0.42 11.16
N LEU A 115 -5.36 0.05 9.99
CA LEU A 115 -5.16 0.79 8.73
C LEU A 115 -6.53 1.29 8.28
N LEU A 116 -6.63 2.61 8.08
CA LEU A 116 -7.76 3.25 7.44
C LEU A 116 -7.29 3.82 6.12
N GLU A 117 -7.77 3.27 5.01
CA GLU A 117 -7.56 3.84 3.68
C GLU A 117 -8.79 4.65 3.27
N ILE A 118 -8.56 5.84 2.73
CA ILE A 118 -9.61 6.76 2.25
C ILE A 118 -9.46 6.87 0.74
N SER A 119 -10.36 6.20 0.01
CA SER A 119 -10.42 6.24 -1.44
C SER A 119 -11.02 7.57 -1.91
N GLN A 120 -10.41 8.19 -2.92
CA GLN A 120 -10.95 9.37 -3.61
C GLN A 120 -11.71 8.95 -4.86
#